data_AF-A0A9P4QSW4-F1
#
_entry.id   AF-A0A9P4QSW4-F1
#
_cell.length_a   1.000
_cell.length_b   1.000
_cell.length_c   1.000
_cell.angle_alpha   90.00
_cell.angle_beta   90.00
_cell.angle_gamma   90.00
#
_symmetry.space_group_name_H-M   'P 1'
#
loop_
_entity.id
_entity.type
_entity.pdbx_description
1 polymer ?
#
loop_
_entity_poly.entity_id
_entity_poly.type
_entity_poly.pdbx_seq_one_letter_code
_entity_poly.pdbx_strand_id
1 'polypeptide(L)'
;MAPQTHIPISANVLGTIGTVCWCVQLLPQIWRNHRTKSTVGLPATMMFLWSISGVPFGIYAIVQKFNIALQVQPQCFSLFCGVSWCQCLIYGRKWRQRNAYILLIVLLALFAGIQVGLVFAIRPAYAHGTSWPVIFIGIIAFILMISAFLPIPLELMKRRGRIVGIDFVFLAIDWCGAFFSLLSLAVQEEFDVMFGIMYALCCTIEMSMVVSHLVWMVRTRKLRQRAREAGCAFDDWPEAVEWEGRGIDLEARFRDLIGRQKEVCEVEEVEATIEADEEKRTVPKAM
;
A
#
# COMPACT_ATOMS: atom_id res chain seq x y z
N MET A 1 24.32 -11.06 -8.85
CA MET A 1 23.55 -11.81 -9.86
C MET A 1 24.40 -11.91 -11.09
N ALA A 2 24.70 -13.14 -11.52
CA ALA A 2 25.30 -13.35 -12.82
C ALA A 2 24.26 -12.96 -13.90
N PRO A 3 24.67 -12.47 -15.07
CA PRO A 3 23.75 -12.23 -16.18
C PRO A 3 23.19 -13.58 -16.68
N GLN A 4 21.86 -13.71 -16.80
CA GLN A 4 21.25 -14.93 -17.33
C GLN A 4 21.70 -15.18 -18.77
N THR A 5 22.19 -16.39 -19.05
CA THR A 5 22.72 -16.79 -20.37
C THR A 5 21.63 -17.37 -21.29
N HIS A 6 20.54 -17.91 -20.72
CA HIS A 6 19.39 -18.43 -21.45
C HIS A 6 18.10 -18.23 -20.64
N ILE A 7 17.07 -17.65 -21.27
CA ILE A 7 15.74 -17.46 -20.66
C ILE A 7 14.76 -18.39 -21.37
N PRO A 8 14.21 -19.40 -20.68
CA PRO A 8 13.20 -20.30 -21.25
C PRO A 8 12.02 -19.53 -21.84
N ILE A 9 11.50 -19.99 -22.98
CA ILE A 9 10.33 -19.36 -23.64
C ILE A 9 9.13 -19.31 -22.68
N SER A 10 8.96 -20.36 -21.87
CA SER A 10 7.93 -20.44 -20.83
C SER A 10 8.05 -19.31 -19.80
N ALA A 11 9.25 -19.03 -19.29
CA ALA A 11 9.49 -17.92 -18.37
C ALA A 11 9.13 -16.57 -19.01
N ASN A 12 9.54 -16.35 -20.27
CA ASN A 12 9.18 -15.12 -20.99
C ASN A 12 7.67 -14.96 -21.16
N VAL A 13 6.95 -16.02 -21.55
CA VAL A 13 5.49 -15.97 -21.71
C VAL A 13 4.80 -15.69 -20.37
N LEU A 14 5.15 -16.43 -19.32
CA LEU A 14 4.57 -16.26 -17.99
C LEU A 14 4.85 -14.87 -17.40
N GLY A 15 6.10 -14.41 -17.50
CA GLY A 15 6.48 -13.08 -17.04
C GLY A 15 5.78 -11.97 -17.82
N THR A 16 5.57 -12.15 -19.13
CA THR A 16 4.81 -11.19 -19.95
C THR A 16 3.35 -11.12 -19.54
N ILE A 17 2.71 -12.27 -19.30
CA ILE A 17 1.32 -12.32 -18.80
C ILE A 17 1.24 -11.57 -17.46
N GLY A 18 2.13 -11.89 -16.52
CA GLY A 18 2.16 -11.23 -15.21
C GLY A 18 2.34 -9.72 -15.32
N THR A 19 3.26 -9.29 -16.18
CA THR A 19 3.54 -7.87 -16.44
C THR A 19 2.34 -7.16 -17.04
N VAL A 20 1.65 -7.76 -18.02
CA VAL A 20 0.44 -7.19 -18.63
C VAL A 20 -0.68 -7.06 -17.61
N CYS A 21 -0.91 -8.09 -16.79
CA CYS A 21 -1.86 -8.02 -15.68
C CYS A 21 -1.57 -6.81 -14.79
N TRP A 22 -0.32 -6.63 -14.35
CA TRP A 22 0.04 -5.50 -13.50
C TRP A 22 -0.04 -4.14 -14.17
N CYS A 23 0.19 -4.07 -15.49
CA CYS A 23 -0.02 -2.83 -16.22
C CYS A 23 -1.48 -2.39 -16.18
N VAL A 24 -2.45 -3.29 -16.12
CA VAL A 24 -3.89 -2.96 -16.22
C VAL A 24 -4.68 -3.17 -14.91
N GLN A 25 -4.05 -3.74 -13.88
CA GLN A 25 -4.71 -4.22 -12.66
C GLN A 25 -5.61 -3.16 -12.01
N LEU A 26 -5.19 -1.89 -11.99
CA LEU A 26 -5.91 -0.82 -11.28
C LEU A 26 -7.10 -0.24 -12.06
N LEU A 27 -7.24 -0.54 -13.36
CA LEU A 27 -8.32 0.02 -14.19
C LEU A 27 -9.72 -0.27 -13.64
N PRO A 28 -10.06 -1.50 -13.20
CA PRO A 28 -11.37 -1.79 -12.59
C PRO A 28 -11.63 -0.97 -11.33
N GLN A 29 -10.61 -0.77 -10.49
CA GLN A 29 -10.73 0.05 -9.27
C GLN A 29 -10.99 1.51 -9.60
N ILE A 30 -10.23 2.08 -10.54
CA ILE A 30 -10.39 3.47 -11.00
C ILE A 30 -11.79 3.66 -11.57
N TRP A 31 -12.25 2.71 -12.38
CA TRP A 31 -13.58 2.75 -12.97
C TRP A 31 -14.68 2.64 -11.90
N ARG A 32 -14.54 1.72 -10.94
CA ARG A 32 -15.47 1.57 -9.81
C ARG A 32 -15.58 2.88 -9.03
N ASN A 33 -14.46 3.46 -8.62
CA ASN A 33 -14.40 4.74 -7.90
C ASN A 33 -15.10 5.85 -8.70
N HIS A 34 -14.86 5.90 -10.01
CA HIS A 34 -15.52 6.87 -10.88
C HIS A 34 -17.03 6.64 -10.98
N ARG A 35 -17.49 5.38 -11.04
CA ARG A 35 -18.92 5.07 -11.15
C ARG A 35 -19.66 5.32 -9.84
N THR A 36 -19.11 4.88 -8.71
CA THR A 36 -19.75 5.01 -7.39
C THR A 36 -19.59 6.41 -6.80
N LYS A 37 -18.64 7.21 -7.29
CA LYS A 37 -18.25 8.52 -6.73
C LYS A 37 -17.90 8.43 -5.24
N SER A 38 -17.44 7.26 -4.81
CA SER A 38 -17.12 6.94 -3.42
C SER A 38 -15.89 6.07 -3.35
N THR A 39 -15.00 6.40 -2.42
CA THR A 39 -13.75 5.68 -2.11
C THR A 39 -13.73 5.17 -0.67
N VAL A 40 -14.92 4.99 -0.07
CA VAL A 40 -15.04 4.45 1.29
C VAL A 40 -14.42 3.06 1.36
N GLY A 41 -13.51 2.86 2.31
CA GLY A 41 -12.78 1.61 2.52
C GLY A 41 -11.52 1.44 1.66
N LEU A 42 -11.28 2.30 0.66
CA LEU A 42 -10.03 2.29 -0.11
C LEU A 42 -8.96 3.12 0.62
N PRO A 43 -7.85 2.52 1.10
CA PRO A 43 -6.86 3.27 1.86
C PRO A 43 -6.08 4.24 0.96
N ALA A 44 -6.24 5.55 1.17
CA ALA A 44 -5.53 6.56 0.38
C ALA A 44 -4.01 6.47 0.56
N THR A 45 -3.53 6.17 1.77
CA THR A 45 -2.09 6.02 2.07
C THR A 45 -1.47 4.89 1.27
N MET A 46 -2.18 3.76 1.11
CA MET A 46 -1.75 2.63 0.27
C MET A 46 -1.56 3.07 -1.18
N MET A 47 -2.58 3.72 -1.78
CA MET A 47 -2.50 4.20 -3.17
C MET A 47 -1.35 5.21 -3.36
N PHE A 48 -1.09 6.05 -2.37
CA PHE A 48 0.02 7.01 -2.42
C PHE A 48 1.38 6.34 -2.34
N LEU A 49 1.59 5.44 -1.37
CA LEU A 49 2.85 4.72 -1.18
C LEU A 49 3.17 3.83 -2.39
N TRP A 50 2.17 3.15 -2.95
CA TRP A 50 2.32 2.42 -4.20
C TRP A 50 2.68 3.33 -5.38
N SER A 51 2.05 4.50 -5.49
CA SER A 51 2.41 5.47 -6.53
C SER A 51 3.87 5.91 -6.43
N ILE A 52 4.34 6.23 -5.23
CA ILE A 52 5.74 6.61 -4.98
C ILE A 52 6.69 5.44 -5.28
N SER A 53 6.33 4.21 -4.89
CA SER A 53 7.19 3.03 -5.07
C SER A 53 7.54 2.76 -6.55
N GLY A 54 6.69 3.20 -7.49
CA GLY A 54 6.96 3.06 -8.91
C GLY A 54 8.21 3.82 -9.38
N VAL A 55 8.64 4.87 -8.68
CA VAL A 55 9.87 5.62 -8.98
C VAL A 55 11.11 4.74 -8.80
N PRO A 56 11.42 4.20 -7.59
CA PRO A 56 12.58 3.34 -7.41
C PRO A 56 12.48 2.03 -8.21
N PHE A 57 11.28 1.45 -8.41
CA PHE A 57 11.11 0.31 -9.33
C PHE A 57 11.47 0.67 -10.78
N GLY A 58 11.03 1.84 -11.25
CA GLY A 58 11.34 2.33 -12.60
C GLY A 58 12.83 2.59 -12.79
N ILE A 59 13.50 3.22 -11.81
CA ILE A 59 14.96 3.42 -11.82
C ILE A 59 15.67 2.07 -11.90
N TYR A 60 15.29 1.13 -11.01
CA TYR A 60 15.88 -0.20 -10.96
C TYR A 60 15.76 -0.93 -12.31
N ALA A 61 14.55 -0.98 -12.89
CA ALA A 61 14.28 -1.65 -14.15
C ALA A 61 15.03 -1.02 -15.34
N ILE A 62 15.12 0.31 -15.41
CA ILE A 62 15.81 1.02 -16.50
C ILE A 62 17.32 0.84 -16.39
N VAL A 63 17.91 1.01 -15.20
CA VAL A 63 19.36 0.92 -15.01
C VAL A 63 19.86 -0.50 -15.26
N GLN A 64 19.11 -1.51 -14.81
CA GLN A 64 19.42 -2.92 -15.08
C GLN A 64 19.07 -3.36 -16.51
N LYS A 65 18.50 -2.47 -17.33
CA LYS A 65 18.13 -2.73 -18.73
C LYS A 65 17.22 -3.96 -18.88
N PHE A 66 16.22 -4.07 -18.00
CA PHE A 66 15.18 -5.09 -18.15
C PHE A 66 14.41 -4.93 -19.46
N ASN A 67 13.66 -5.96 -19.86
CA ASN A 67 12.82 -5.87 -21.05
C ASN A 67 11.83 -4.68 -20.96
N ILE A 68 11.39 -4.19 -22.11
CA ILE A 68 10.54 -2.99 -22.20
C ILE A 68 9.27 -3.12 -21.36
N ALA A 69 8.66 -4.32 -21.29
CA ALA A 69 7.46 -4.53 -20.50
C ALA A 69 7.71 -4.26 -19.00
N LEU A 70 8.82 -4.77 -18.45
CA LEU A 70 9.22 -4.53 -17.06
C LEU A 70 9.68 -3.09 -16.78
N GLN A 71 10.10 -2.34 -17.81
CA GLN A 71 10.36 -0.90 -17.66
C GLN A 71 9.07 -0.07 -17.65
N VAL A 72 8.07 -0.47 -18.45
CA VAL A 72 6.78 0.21 -18.58
C VAL A 72 5.87 -0.07 -17.38
N GLN A 73 5.91 -1.29 -16.83
CA GLN A 73 5.03 -1.69 -15.73
C GLN A 73 5.07 -0.76 -14.50
N PRO A 74 6.25 -0.38 -13.96
CA PRO A 74 6.31 0.54 -12.82
C PRO A 74 5.71 1.92 -13.14
N GLN A 75 5.76 2.35 -14.40
CA GLN A 75 5.20 3.62 -14.86
C GLN A 75 3.67 3.58 -14.88
N CYS A 76 3.11 2.51 -15.47
CA CYS A 76 1.67 2.26 -15.46
C CYS A 76 1.15 2.13 -14.02
N PHE A 77 1.85 1.36 -13.19
CA PHE A 77 1.50 1.16 -11.78
C PHE A 77 1.53 2.49 -11.01
N SER A 78 2.62 3.26 -11.12
CA SER A 78 2.75 4.57 -10.46
C SER A 78 1.63 5.54 -10.84
N LEU A 79 1.34 5.62 -12.15
CA LEU A 79 0.30 6.48 -12.70
C LEU A 79 -1.08 6.09 -12.20
N PHE A 80 -1.47 4.82 -12.32
CA PHE A 80 -2.80 4.37 -11.94
C PHE A 80 -3.01 4.44 -10.43
N CYS A 81 -1.99 4.18 -9.62
CA CYS A 81 -2.02 4.38 -8.18
C CYS A 81 -2.21 5.87 -7.85
N GLY A 82 -1.52 6.77 -8.55
CA GLY A 82 -1.68 8.22 -8.40
C GLY A 82 -3.09 8.70 -8.78
N VAL A 83 -3.67 8.19 -9.87
CA VAL A 83 -5.05 8.49 -10.27
C VAL A 83 -6.05 8.00 -9.21
N SER A 84 -5.90 6.76 -8.72
CA SER A 84 -6.75 6.21 -7.66
C SER A 84 -6.62 7.00 -6.35
N TRP A 85 -5.40 7.41 -5.99
CA TRP A 85 -5.15 8.30 -4.85
C TRP A 85 -5.84 9.66 -5.01
N CYS A 86 -5.77 10.26 -6.20
CA CYS A 86 -6.47 11.50 -6.52
C CYS A 86 -8.00 11.33 -6.38
N GLN A 87 -8.56 10.19 -6.80
CA GLN A 87 -9.96 9.85 -6.54
C GLN A 87 -10.27 9.76 -5.04
N CYS A 88 -9.35 9.26 -4.21
CA CYS A 88 -9.51 9.28 -2.75
C CYS A 88 -9.57 10.70 -2.19
N LEU A 89 -8.75 11.64 -2.70
CA LEU A 89 -8.81 13.05 -2.30
C LEU A 89 -10.14 13.70 -2.70
N ILE A 90 -10.60 13.47 -3.92
CA ILE A 90 -11.82 14.07 -4.46
C ILE A 90 -13.08 13.48 -3.79
N TYR A 91 -13.22 12.15 -3.79
CA TYR A 91 -14.45 11.50 -3.34
C TYR A 91 -14.48 11.28 -1.82
N GLY A 92 -13.34 10.99 -1.21
CA GLY A 92 -13.22 10.74 0.23
C GLY A 92 -13.06 12.03 1.03
N ARG A 93 -12.00 12.80 0.74
CA ARG A 93 -11.70 14.05 1.47
C ARG A 93 -12.42 15.29 0.95
N LYS A 94 -13.24 15.15 -0.09
CA LYS A 94 -14.03 16.24 -0.72
C LYS A 94 -13.17 17.41 -1.21
N TRP A 95 -11.93 17.14 -1.65
CA TRP A 95 -11.08 18.17 -2.24
C TRP A 95 -11.67 18.69 -3.54
N ARG A 96 -11.42 19.97 -3.84
CA ARG A 96 -11.74 20.56 -5.14
C ARG A 96 -10.95 19.83 -6.24
N GLN A 97 -11.66 19.35 -7.27
CA GLN A 97 -11.10 18.55 -8.36
C GLN A 97 -9.86 19.17 -9.01
N ARG A 98 -9.88 20.49 -9.26
CA ARG A 98 -8.73 21.21 -9.85
C ARG A 98 -7.48 21.08 -8.99
N ASN A 99 -7.60 21.26 -7.68
CA ASN A 99 -6.45 21.19 -6.77
C ASN A 99 -5.88 19.78 -6.72
N ALA A 100 -6.74 18.76 -6.71
CA ALA A 100 -6.32 17.36 -6.72
C ALA A 100 -5.61 16.97 -8.03
N TYR A 101 -6.11 17.42 -9.19
CA TYR A 101 -5.45 17.17 -10.47
C TYR A 101 -4.12 17.91 -10.61
N ILE A 102 -4.05 19.17 -10.18
CA ILE A 102 -2.79 19.93 -10.17
C ILE A 102 -1.76 19.22 -9.28
N LEU A 103 -2.15 18.81 -8.08
CA LEU A 103 -1.27 18.09 -7.16
C LEU A 103 -0.78 16.77 -7.78
N LEU A 104 -1.66 16.00 -8.43
CA LEU A 104 -1.27 14.77 -9.11
C LEU A 104 -0.26 15.03 -10.24
N ILE A 105 -0.51 16.03 -11.10
CA ILE A 105 0.39 16.37 -12.20
C ILE A 105 1.76 16.82 -11.67
N VAL A 106 1.78 17.67 -10.64
CA VAL A 106 3.03 18.12 -10.00
C VAL A 106 3.79 16.94 -9.42
N LEU A 107 3.12 16.02 -8.72
CA LEU A 107 3.75 14.83 -8.16
C LEU A 107 4.32 13.90 -9.25
N LEU A 108 3.55 13.63 -10.31
CA LEU A 108 4.02 12.79 -11.42
C LEU A 108 5.21 13.43 -12.16
N ALA A 109 5.22 14.76 -12.32
CA ALA A 109 6.37 15.47 -12.89
C ALA A 109 7.59 15.38 -11.97
N LEU A 110 7.40 15.47 -10.66
CA LEU A 110 8.46 15.29 -9.66
C LEU A 110 9.01 13.86 -9.69
N PHE A 111 8.13 12.86 -9.77
CA PHE A 111 8.48 11.44 -9.88
C PHE A 111 9.31 11.18 -11.14
N ALA A 112 8.87 11.70 -12.29
CA ALA A 112 9.61 11.60 -13.54
C ALA A 112 10.98 12.30 -13.45
N GLY A 113 11.05 13.50 -12.87
CA GLY A 113 12.29 14.24 -12.69
C GLY A 113 13.30 13.50 -11.80
N ILE A 114 12.85 12.98 -10.65
CA ILE A 114 13.67 12.18 -9.74
C ILE A 114 14.14 10.90 -10.42
N GLN A 115 13.24 10.18 -11.09
CA GLN A 115 13.57 8.95 -11.80
C GLN A 115 14.63 9.21 -12.87
N VAL A 116 14.43 10.21 -13.73
CA VAL A 116 15.38 10.56 -14.79
C VAL A 116 16.71 10.97 -14.18
N GLY A 117 16.72 11.86 -13.19
CA GLY A 117 17.95 12.33 -12.53
C GLY A 117 18.75 11.18 -11.93
N LEU A 118 18.11 10.28 -11.20
CA LEU A 118 18.78 9.12 -10.59
C LEU A 118 19.21 8.08 -11.61
N VAL A 119 18.44 7.86 -12.69
CA VAL A 119 18.86 6.98 -13.79
C VAL A 119 20.16 7.50 -14.41
N PHE A 120 20.24 8.80 -14.74
CA PHE A 120 21.45 9.38 -15.32
C PHE A 120 22.63 9.39 -14.34
N ALA A 121 22.38 9.55 -13.03
CA ALA A 121 23.42 9.51 -12.01
C ALA A 121 23.97 8.10 -11.78
N ILE A 122 23.11 7.08 -11.74
CA ILE A 122 23.48 5.71 -11.34
C ILE A 122 23.98 4.89 -12.53
N ARG A 123 23.42 5.11 -13.73
CA ARG A 123 23.72 4.30 -14.92
C ARG A 123 25.21 4.25 -15.30
N PRO A 124 25.99 5.35 -15.26
CA PRO A 124 27.42 5.30 -15.51
C PRO A 124 28.16 4.43 -14.48
N ALA A 125 27.89 4.63 -13.19
CA ALA A 125 28.49 3.84 -12.12
C ALA A 125 28.19 2.35 -12.25
N TYR A 126 26.96 2.00 -12.63
CA TYR A 126 26.56 0.63 -12.91
C TYR A 126 27.30 0.04 -14.13
N ALA A 127 27.47 0.83 -15.19
CA ALA A 127 28.22 0.42 -16.38
C ALA A 127 29.72 0.18 -16.08
N HIS A 128 30.28 0.86 -15.08
CA HIS A 128 31.64 0.63 -14.58
C HIS A 128 31.77 -0.51 -13.57
N GLY A 129 30.69 -1.28 -13.33
CA GLY A 129 30.70 -2.47 -12.46
C GLY A 129 30.25 -2.23 -11.02
N THR A 130 29.90 -0.99 -10.64
CA THR A 130 29.44 -0.67 -9.29
C THR A 130 27.93 -0.90 -9.15
N SER A 131 27.53 -2.05 -8.61
CA SER A 131 26.13 -2.48 -8.53
C SER A 131 25.37 -2.02 -7.28
N TRP A 132 26.06 -1.68 -6.19
CA TRP A 132 25.43 -1.36 -4.91
C TRP A 132 24.38 -0.23 -4.95
N PRO A 133 24.57 0.89 -5.68
CA PRO A 133 23.55 1.94 -5.76
C PRO A 133 22.22 1.45 -6.35
N VAL A 134 22.27 0.58 -7.36
CA VAL A 134 21.06 0.01 -7.98
C VAL A 134 20.36 -0.93 -7.01
N ILE A 135 21.12 -1.78 -6.32
CA ILE A 135 20.59 -2.70 -5.30
C ILE A 135 19.91 -1.91 -4.17
N PHE A 136 20.54 -0.84 -3.69
CA PHE A 136 19.99 0.04 -2.67
C PHE A 136 18.64 0.64 -3.08
N ILE A 137 18.53 1.14 -4.32
CA ILE A 137 17.25 1.63 -4.87
C ILE A 137 16.21 0.51 -4.94
N GLY A 138 16.60 -0.71 -5.33
CA GLY A 138 15.72 -1.88 -5.31
C GLY A 138 15.18 -2.22 -3.92
N ILE A 139 16.03 -2.15 -2.89
CA ILE A 139 15.63 -2.36 -1.48
C ILE A 139 14.61 -1.30 -1.04
N ILE A 140 14.83 -0.02 -1.39
CA ILE A 140 13.88 1.06 -1.11
C ILE A 140 12.54 0.77 -1.79
N ALA A 141 12.55 0.34 -3.06
CA ALA A 141 11.33 -0.02 -3.79
C ALA A 141 10.54 -1.11 -3.07
N PHE A 142 11.24 -2.17 -2.64
CA PHE A 142 10.66 -3.28 -1.90
C PHE A 142 10.05 -2.85 -0.56
N ILE A 143 10.78 -2.06 0.24
CA ILE A 143 10.29 -1.56 1.54
C ILE A 143 9.03 -0.70 1.35
N LEU A 144 9.03 0.20 0.37
CA LEU A 144 7.87 1.04 0.07
C LEU A 144 6.66 0.21 -0.38
N MET A 145 6.90 -0.79 -1.21
CA MET A 145 5.85 -1.71 -1.69
C MET A 145 5.20 -2.46 -0.53
N ILE A 146 5.99 -3.08 0.34
CA ILE A 146 5.46 -3.83 1.49
C ILE A 146 4.77 -2.89 2.49
N SER A 147 5.34 -1.71 2.75
CA SER A 147 4.75 -0.72 3.67
C SER A 147 3.37 -0.25 3.21
N ALA A 148 3.10 -0.22 1.90
CA ALA A 148 1.80 0.15 1.38
C ALA A 148 0.69 -0.85 1.75
N PHE A 149 1.01 -2.10 2.09
CA PHE A 149 0.03 -3.08 2.56
C PHE A 149 -0.33 -2.92 4.04
N LEU A 150 0.43 -2.15 4.84
CA LEU A 150 0.19 -1.95 6.28
C LEU A 150 -1.24 -1.49 6.65
N PRO A 151 -1.88 -0.57 5.89
CA PRO A 151 -3.25 -0.14 6.21
C PRO A 151 -4.30 -1.25 6.06
N ILE A 152 -4.03 -2.30 5.26
CA ILE A 152 -5.03 -3.30 4.91
C ILE A 152 -5.43 -4.18 6.11
N PRO A 153 -4.49 -4.80 6.86
CA PRO A 153 -4.83 -5.52 8.08
C PRO A 153 -5.61 -4.67 9.09
N LEU A 154 -5.27 -3.39 9.23
CA LEU A 154 -5.94 -2.48 10.16
C LEU A 154 -7.42 -2.27 9.78
N GLU A 155 -7.70 -1.99 8.50
CA GLU A 155 -9.07 -1.89 7.98
C GLU A 155 -9.84 -3.21 8.12
N LEU A 156 -9.20 -4.34 7.82
CA LEU A 156 -9.80 -5.66 7.99
C LEU A 156 -10.16 -5.95 9.45
N MET A 157 -9.30 -5.59 10.41
CA MET A 157 -9.56 -5.79 11.84
C MET A 157 -10.69 -4.88 12.34
N LYS A 158 -10.73 -3.63 11.87
CA LYS A 158 -11.81 -2.68 12.14
C LYS A 158 -13.15 -3.17 11.62
N ARG A 159 -13.17 -3.84 10.47
CA ARG A 159 -14.39 -4.32 9.78
C ARG A 159 -14.65 -5.82 9.92
N ARG A 160 -13.94 -6.48 10.84
CA ARG A 160 -14.07 -7.93 11.14
C ARG A 160 -13.97 -8.84 9.92
N GLY A 161 -12.98 -8.56 9.07
CA GLY A 161 -12.65 -9.33 7.86
C GLY A 161 -13.38 -8.87 6.60
N ARG A 162 -14.24 -7.84 6.69
CA ARG A 162 -14.90 -7.28 5.51
C ARG A 162 -13.98 -6.33 4.75
N ILE A 163 -13.60 -6.73 3.54
CA ILE A 163 -13.04 -5.81 2.55
C ILE A 163 -14.14 -4.88 2.03
N VAL A 164 -13.89 -3.57 2.13
CA VAL A 164 -14.76 -2.50 1.63
C VAL A 164 -13.93 -1.59 0.75
N GLY A 165 -14.47 -1.10 -0.36
CA GLY A 165 -13.80 -0.13 -1.23
C GLY A 165 -12.83 -0.71 -2.23
N ILE A 166 -12.20 -1.86 -1.94
CA ILE A 166 -11.33 -2.57 -2.88
C ILE A 166 -12.18 -3.43 -3.83
N ASP A 167 -11.92 -3.30 -5.13
CA ASP A 167 -12.59 -4.04 -6.18
C ASP A 167 -11.99 -5.44 -6.36
N PHE A 168 -12.84 -6.47 -6.39
CA PHE A 168 -12.39 -7.86 -6.50
C PHE A 168 -11.83 -8.21 -7.89
N VAL A 169 -12.22 -7.49 -8.95
CA VAL A 169 -11.63 -7.69 -10.27
C VAL A 169 -10.21 -7.12 -10.29
N PHE A 170 -10.01 -5.94 -9.70
CA PHE A 170 -8.65 -5.41 -9.46
C PHE A 170 -7.80 -6.42 -8.68
N LEU A 171 -8.29 -6.91 -7.54
CA LEU A 171 -7.56 -7.85 -6.69
C LEU A 171 -7.21 -9.16 -7.43
N ALA A 172 -8.12 -9.66 -8.26
CA ALA A 172 -7.86 -10.86 -9.06
C ALA A 172 -6.80 -10.65 -10.15
N ILE A 173 -6.83 -9.49 -10.84
CA ILE A 173 -5.82 -9.18 -11.86
C ILE A 173 -4.45 -8.95 -11.22
N ASP A 174 -4.40 -8.27 -10.07
CA ASP A 174 -3.17 -8.07 -9.30
C ASP A 174 -2.54 -9.40 -8.89
N TRP A 175 -3.38 -10.30 -8.36
CA TRP A 175 -2.96 -11.64 -7.97
C TRP A 175 -2.45 -12.47 -9.14
N CYS A 176 -3.13 -12.42 -10.29
CA CYS A 176 -2.62 -13.05 -11.52
C CYS A 176 -1.26 -12.48 -11.90
N GLY A 177 -1.07 -11.15 -11.79
CA GLY A 177 0.21 -10.49 -12.01
C GLY A 177 1.33 -11.08 -11.16
N ALA A 178 1.10 -11.18 -9.85
CA ALA A 178 2.05 -11.75 -8.89
C ALA A 178 2.30 -13.24 -9.13
N PHE A 179 1.24 -14.02 -9.34
CA PHE A 179 1.30 -15.46 -9.52
C PHE A 179 2.07 -15.86 -10.78
N PHE A 180 1.74 -15.26 -11.94
CA PHE A 180 2.43 -15.58 -13.19
C PHE A 180 3.87 -15.07 -13.19
N SER A 181 4.16 -13.95 -12.52
CA SER A 181 5.54 -13.45 -12.37
C SER A 181 6.38 -14.35 -11.45
N LEU A 182 5.77 -14.92 -10.38
CA LEU A 182 6.42 -15.92 -9.54
C LEU A 182 6.68 -17.23 -10.28
N LEU A 183 5.70 -17.72 -11.06
CA LEU A 183 5.86 -18.93 -11.86
C LEU A 183 6.94 -18.75 -12.94
N SER A 184 7.03 -17.56 -13.53
CA SER A 184 8.12 -17.20 -14.45
C SER A 184 9.49 -17.38 -13.78
N LEU A 185 9.70 -16.81 -12.59
CA LEU A 185 10.95 -16.98 -11.84
C LEU A 185 11.22 -18.44 -11.45
N ALA A 186 10.19 -19.20 -11.10
CA ALA A 186 10.34 -20.61 -10.73
C ALA A 186 10.77 -21.50 -11.90
N VAL A 187 10.51 -21.07 -13.14
CA VAL A 187 10.89 -21.78 -14.37
C VAL A 187 12.20 -21.26 -14.98
N GLN A 188 12.76 -20.16 -14.44
CA GLN A 188 14.09 -19.67 -14.83
C GLN A 188 15.21 -20.55 -14.27
N GLU A 189 16.35 -20.57 -14.96
CA GLU A 189 17.54 -21.33 -14.55
C GLU A 189 18.20 -20.73 -13.29
N GLU A 190 18.20 -19.40 -13.17
CA GLU A 190 18.64 -18.69 -11.97
C GLU A 190 17.45 -18.03 -11.27
N PHE A 191 17.25 -18.37 -9.99
CA PHE A 191 16.18 -17.80 -9.19
C PHE A 191 16.58 -16.46 -8.56
N ASP A 192 15.89 -15.39 -8.93
CA ASP A 192 16.03 -14.10 -8.26
C ASP A 192 15.27 -14.11 -6.93
N VAL A 193 16.01 -14.24 -5.82
CA VAL A 193 15.45 -14.31 -4.47
C VAL A 193 14.68 -13.04 -4.09
N MET A 194 15.13 -11.86 -4.53
CA MET A 194 14.50 -10.60 -4.15
C MET A 194 13.12 -10.47 -4.79
N PHE A 195 13.03 -10.68 -6.11
CA PHE A 195 11.74 -10.66 -6.81
C PHE A 195 10.86 -11.85 -6.43
N GLY A 196 11.46 -13.03 -6.20
CA GLY A 196 10.74 -14.22 -5.75
C GLY A 196 10.04 -14.00 -4.42
N ILE A 197 10.73 -13.44 -3.42
CA ILE A 197 10.13 -13.09 -2.12
C ILE A 197 9.03 -12.04 -2.30
N MET A 198 9.27 -11.01 -3.11
CA MET A 198 8.27 -9.96 -3.35
C MET A 198 6.98 -10.52 -3.96
N TYR A 199 7.08 -11.32 -5.02
CA TYR A 199 5.91 -11.89 -5.69
C TYR A 199 5.16 -12.88 -4.79
N ALA A 200 5.89 -13.69 -4.01
CA ALA A 200 5.29 -14.60 -3.04
C ALA A 200 4.55 -13.85 -1.92
N LEU A 201 5.12 -12.75 -1.41
CA LEU A 201 4.48 -11.90 -0.41
C LEU A 201 3.21 -11.24 -0.95
N CYS A 202 3.24 -10.66 -2.15
CA CYS A 202 2.04 -10.09 -2.79
C CYS A 202 0.94 -11.15 -2.93
N CYS A 203 1.27 -12.32 -3.49
CA CYS A 203 0.34 -13.44 -3.60
C CYS A 203 -0.27 -13.82 -2.24
N THR A 204 0.56 -13.91 -1.20
CA THR A 204 0.13 -14.34 0.14
C THR A 204 -0.78 -13.31 0.79
N ILE A 205 -0.41 -12.02 0.72
CA ILE A 205 -1.20 -10.94 1.31
C ILE A 205 -2.56 -10.83 0.60
N GLU A 206 -2.58 -10.86 -0.72
CA GLU A 206 -3.82 -10.77 -1.50
C GLU A 206 -4.73 -11.99 -1.29
N MET A 207 -4.16 -13.19 -1.19
CA MET A 207 -4.94 -14.38 -0.82
C MET A 207 -5.50 -14.27 0.60
N SER A 208 -4.73 -13.73 1.55
CA SER A 208 -5.21 -13.51 2.91
C SER A 208 -6.40 -12.54 2.94
N MET A 209 -6.39 -11.52 2.08
CA MET A 209 -7.50 -10.58 1.91
C MET A 209 -8.75 -11.31 1.40
N VAL A 210 -8.63 -12.07 0.31
CA VAL A 210 -9.77 -12.84 -0.26
C VAL A 210 -10.33 -13.81 0.77
N VAL A 211 -9.47 -14.59 1.44
CA VAL A 211 -9.88 -15.54 2.48
C VAL A 211 -10.61 -14.83 3.62
N SER A 212 -10.10 -13.69 4.09
CA SER A 212 -10.72 -12.90 5.16
C SER A 212 -12.13 -12.45 4.76
N HIS A 213 -12.32 -11.98 3.52
CA HIS A 213 -13.64 -11.59 3.02
C HIS A 213 -14.59 -12.79 2.86
N LEU A 214 -14.10 -13.93 2.38
CA LEU A 214 -14.90 -15.15 2.27
C LEU A 214 -15.37 -15.64 3.65
N VAL A 215 -14.48 -15.64 4.65
CA VAL A 215 -14.82 -15.95 6.04
C VAL A 215 -15.89 -14.98 6.56
N TRP A 216 -15.74 -13.68 6.29
CA TRP A 216 -16.76 -12.69 6.63
C TRP A 216 -18.10 -12.99 5.95
N MET A 217 -18.11 -13.35 4.65
CA MET A 217 -19.33 -13.70 3.92
C MET A 217 -20.07 -14.89 4.54
N VAL A 218 -19.32 -15.91 4.98
CA VAL A 218 -19.88 -17.09 5.64
C VAL A 218 -20.45 -16.71 7.00
N ARG A 219 -19.69 -15.99 7.84
CA ARG A 219 -20.11 -15.59 9.19
C ARG A 219 -21.32 -14.66 9.20
N THR A 220 -21.42 -13.78 8.21
CA THR A 220 -22.53 -12.81 8.10
C THR A 220 -23.68 -13.30 7.24
N ARG A 221 -23.67 -14.55 6.75
CA ARG A 221 -24.70 -15.06 5.83
C ARG A 221 -26.13 -14.86 6.34
N LYS A 222 -26.41 -15.25 7.59
CA LYS A 222 -27.74 -15.08 8.22
C LYS A 222 -28.09 -13.61 8.44
N LEU A 223 -27.10 -12.77 8.73
CA LEU A 223 -27.30 -11.34 8.97
C LEU A 223 -27.61 -10.60 7.67
N ARG A 224 -26.88 -10.91 6.59
CA ARG A 224 -27.13 -10.41 5.24
C ARG A 224 -28.48 -10.86 4.68
N GLN A 225 -28.89 -12.09 4.99
CA GLN A 225 -30.19 -12.60 4.62
C GLN A 225 -31.31 -11.79 5.28
N ARG A 226 -31.25 -11.58 6.61
CA ARG A 226 -32.24 -10.77 7.33
C ARG A 226 -32.28 -9.31 6.86
N ALA A 227 -31.12 -8.69 6.60
CA ALA A 227 -31.07 -7.35 6.02
C ALA A 227 -31.76 -7.28 4.64
N ARG A 228 -31.53 -8.29 3.79
CA ARG A 228 -32.19 -8.40 2.48
C ARG A 228 -33.70 -8.63 2.60
N GLU A 229 -34.14 -9.45 3.54
CA GLU A 229 -35.57 -9.67 3.85
C GLU A 229 -36.25 -8.38 4.34
N ALA A 230 -35.53 -7.54 5.09
CA ALA A 230 -35.99 -6.22 5.52
C ALA A 230 -35.92 -5.14 4.41
N GLY A 231 -35.38 -5.47 3.22
CA GLY A 231 -35.20 -4.51 2.13
C GLY A 231 -34.13 -3.44 2.40
N CYS A 232 -33.29 -3.61 3.42
CA CYS A 232 -32.23 -2.68 3.79
C CYS A 232 -30.87 -3.11 3.22
N ALA A 233 -29.98 -2.15 2.96
CA ALA A 233 -28.59 -2.47 2.69
C ALA A 233 -27.91 -3.00 3.96
N PHE A 234 -26.85 -3.79 3.81
CA PHE A 234 -26.10 -4.32 4.95
C PHE A 234 -25.55 -3.20 5.85
N ASP A 235 -25.05 -2.12 5.25
CA ASP A 235 -24.49 -0.98 5.99
C ASP A 235 -25.57 -0.13 6.70
N ASP A 236 -26.86 -0.30 6.35
CA ASP A 236 -27.99 0.43 6.96
C ASP A 236 -28.73 -0.41 8.01
N TRP A 237 -28.45 -1.71 8.11
CA TRP A 237 -29.16 -2.60 9.02
C TRP A 237 -28.58 -2.53 10.45
N PRO A 238 -29.37 -2.19 11.49
CA PRO A 238 -28.86 -1.93 12.84
C PRO A 238 -28.00 -3.06 13.42
N GLU A 239 -28.45 -4.31 13.28
CA GLU A 239 -27.69 -5.47 13.79
C GLU A 239 -26.37 -5.70 13.01
N ALA A 240 -26.32 -5.31 11.74
CA ALA A 240 -25.11 -5.41 10.92
C ALA A 240 -24.09 -4.34 11.30
N VAL A 241 -24.57 -3.11 11.52
CA VAL A 241 -23.76 -1.99 12.02
C VAL A 241 -23.19 -2.32 13.39
N GLU A 242 -24.01 -2.84 14.32
CA GLU A 242 -23.54 -3.24 15.65
C GLU A 242 -22.52 -4.39 15.55
N TRP A 243 -22.79 -5.39 14.71
CA TRP A 243 -21.87 -6.52 14.53
C TRP A 243 -20.50 -6.08 14.01
N GLU A 244 -20.47 -5.15 13.04
CA GLU A 244 -19.24 -4.58 12.49
C GLU A 244 -18.55 -3.64 13.48
N GLY A 245 -19.31 -2.85 14.24
CA GLY A 245 -18.81 -1.92 15.26
C GLY A 245 -18.07 -2.59 16.41
N ARG A 246 -18.27 -3.89 16.64
CA ARG A 246 -17.47 -4.70 17.58
C ARG A 246 -16.08 -5.09 17.02
N GLY A 247 -15.66 -4.53 15.88
CA GLY A 247 -14.32 -4.67 15.33
C GLY A 247 -13.24 -4.02 16.21
N ILE A 248 -11.98 -4.36 15.95
CA ILE A 248 -10.84 -3.81 16.72
C ILE A 248 -10.28 -2.63 15.91
N ASP A 249 -10.53 -1.40 16.38
CA ASP A 249 -9.88 -0.21 15.85
C ASP A 249 -8.53 0.02 16.56
N LEU A 250 -7.49 -0.63 16.04
CA LEU A 250 -6.12 -0.50 16.56
C LEU A 250 -5.58 0.92 16.44
N GLU A 251 -5.97 1.67 15.41
CA GLU A 251 -5.51 3.04 15.19
C GLU A 251 -6.06 3.98 16.28
N ALA A 252 -7.33 3.81 16.65
CA ALA A 252 -7.93 4.50 17.78
C ALA A 252 -7.25 4.10 19.10
N ARG A 253 -7.08 2.79 19.36
CA ARG A 253 -6.41 2.31 20.58
C ARG A 253 -4.98 2.80 20.74
N PHE A 254 -4.22 2.87 19.63
CA PHE A 254 -2.85 3.34 19.64
C PHE A 254 -2.79 4.85 19.89
N ARG A 255 -3.70 5.64 19.28
CA ARG A 255 -3.84 7.07 19.59
C ARG A 255 -4.21 7.31 21.05
N ASP A 256 -5.12 6.53 21.61
CA ASP A 256 -5.52 6.63 23.02
C ASP A 256 -4.34 6.28 23.95
N LEU A 257 -3.53 5.28 23.59
CA LEU A 257 -2.32 4.91 24.32
C LEU A 257 -1.28 6.03 24.31
N ILE A 258 -1.01 6.63 23.15
CA ILE A 258 -0.09 7.78 23.03
C ILE A 258 -0.64 9.00 23.76
N GLY A 259 -1.94 9.26 23.66
CA GLY A 259 -2.61 10.34 24.37
C GLY A 259 -2.49 10.18 25.88
N ARG A 260 -2.78 8.99 26.41
CA ARG A 260 -2.58 8.65 27.83
C ARG A 260 -1.12 8.76 28.26
N GLN A 261 -0.18 8.33 27.44
CA GLN A 261 1.25 8.44 27.76
C GLN A 261 1.69 9.91 27.84
N LYS A 262 1.17 10.77 26.97
CA LYS A 262 1.39 12.23 27.05
C LYS A 262 0.80 12.84 28.31
N GLU A 263 -0.45 12.49 28.66
CA GLU A 263 -1.08 12.96 29.91
C GLU A 263 -0.28 12.54 31.14
N VAL A 264 0.22 11.30 31.19
CA VAL A 264 1.06 10.83 32.30
C VAL A 264 2.36 11.61 32.40
N CYS A 265 3.06 11.86 31.29
CA CYS A 265 4.27 12.68 31.30
C CYS A 265 4.00 14.13 31.73
N GLU A 266 2.88 14.75 31.31
CA GLU A 266 2.52 16.11 31.74
C GLU A 266 2.23 16.16 33.25
N VAL A 267 1.58 15.14 33.81
CA VAL A 267 1.32 15.06 35.26
C VAL A 267 2.62 14.88 36.06
N GLU A 268 3.52 13.99 35.62
CA GLU A 268 4.83 13.80 36.26
C GLU A 268 5.68 15.07 36.21
N GLU A 269 5.63 15.83 35.11
CA GLU A 269 6.38 17.09 34.97
C GLU A 269 5.82 18.19 35.89
N VAL A 270 4.50 18.25 36.06
CA VAL A 270 3.84 19.17 37.01
C VAL A 270 4.17 18.80 38.46
N GLU A 271 4.10 17.51 38.82
CA GLU A 271 4.46 17.03 40.17
C GLU A 271 5.93 17.32 40.50
N ALA A 272 6.85 17.05 39.58
CA ALA A 272 8.27 17.38 39.76
C ALA A 272 8.52 18.88 39.92
N THR A 273 7.73 19.73 39.25
CA THR A 273 7.84 21.19 39.38
C THR A 273 7.32 21.66 40.74
N ILE A 274 6.23 21.07 41.25
CA ILE A 274 5.67 21.37 42.56
C ILE A 274 6.65 20.95 43.67
N GLU A 275 7.22 19.75 43.59
CA GLU A 275 8.23 19.27 44.55
C GLU A 275 9.47 20.19 44.58
N ALA A 276 9.96 20.61 43.42
CA ALA A 276 11.11 21.52 43.33
C ALA A 276 10.84 22.93 43.91
N ASP A 277 9.60 23.42 43.80
CA ASP A 277 9.19 24.70 44.39
C ASP A 277 8.94 24.60 45.91
N GLU A 278 8.42 23.47 46.41
CA GLU A 278 8.32 23.21 47.85
C GLU A 278 9.70 23.11 48.52
N GLU A 279 10.65 22.40 47.89
CA GLU A 279 12.02 22.27 48.39
C GLU A 279 12.69 23.65 48.54
N LYS A 280 12.58 24.52 47.52
CA LYS A 280 13.08 25.90 47.57
C LYS A 280 12.42 26.76 48.65
N ARG A 281 11.17 26.47 49.02
CA ARG A 281 10.42 27.22 50.05
C ARG A 281 10.79 26.78 51.47
N THR A 282 11.29 25.55 51.64
CA THR A 282 11.69 24.99 52.94
C THR A 282 13.14 25.27 53.35
N VAL A 283 13.99 25.79 52.44
CA VAL A 283 15.35 26.21 52.82
C VAL A 283 15.26 27.47 53.71
N PRO A 284 15.67 27.41 54.99
CA PRO A 284 15.66 28.59 55.85
C PRO A 284 16.64 29.62 55.28
N LYS A 285 16.22 30.88 55.17
CA LYS A 285 17.15 31.99 54.93
C LYS A 285 18.12 32.01 56.11
N ALA A 286 19.33 31.48 55.91
CA ALA A 286 20.43 31.66 56.82
C ALA A 286 20.70 33.16 56.93
N MET A 287 20.59 33.65 58.17
CA MET A 287 20.80 35.02 58.62
C MET A 287 22.26 35.43 58.48
#